data_AF-A0A2E0DXE8-F1
#
_entry.id   AF-A0A2E0DXE8-F1
#
_cell.length_a   1.000
_cell.length_b   1.000
_cell.length_c   1.000
_cell.angle_alpha   90.00
_cell.angle_beta   90.00
_cell.angle_gamma   90.00
#
_symmetry.space_group_name_H-M   'P 1'
#
loop_
_entity.id
_entity.type
_entity.pdbx_description
1 polymer ?
#
loop_
_entity_poly.entity_id
_entity_poly.type
_entity_poly.pdbx_seq_one_letter_code
_entity_poly.pdbx_strand_id
1 'polypeptide(L)'
;MNTFKELYFPSSESRDLNKRLREEHELFLSENPEWVPNELRLLPKVIARAFNKMCPKTPLMVPLGWIDGTTWADLNEQERVLSLPEDEKIKGLQAHKNAIRGRCFRIPRPYEVKSDEAAFKAVQEYADVDRRVFNGETFDHDIPDALLEAFNACWERIAEPGEWWSGKERIAILEEVRKDRDEDHPKVRSSLADLSNTPSPIISPLTREIVRMVTSNAAEIDDKWAKEAISLIGEGKYSELVSLVVNIVPIDIFCLLVGRPVVSLPVPKGGKPGGTIPDGLSDGGAFVPWLTENFVGPNVARALSFVPKDNEIRMKLVENMYAGGGKFISMVWDENEPLDRAQVEIIAARTSSINECFY
;
A
#
# COMPACT_ATOMS: atom_id res chain seq x y z
N MET A 1 33.68 -30.59 15.50
CA MET A 1 33.46 -30.85 16.94
C MET A 1 32.95 -29.54 17.55
N ASN A 2 31.64 -29.29 17.42
CA ASN A 2 31.03 -28.02 17.82
C ASN A 2 30.93 -27.95 19.33
N THR A 3 31.82 -27.20 19.95
CA THR A 3 31.70 -26.90 21.38
C THR A 3 30.54 -25.94 21.60
N PHE A 4 29.69 -26.24 22.58
CA PHE A 4 28.58 -25.42 23.12
C PHE A 4 28.85 -23.90 23.18
N LYS A 5 30.13 -23.53 23.28
CA LYS A 5 30.66 -22.16 23.30
C LYS A 5 30.44 -21.38 21.99
N GLU A 6 30.57 -22.00 20.82
CA GLU A 6 30.35 -21.36 19.51
C GLU A 6 28.87 -21.16 19.19
N LEU A 7 27.98 -21.89 19.88
CA LEU A 7 26.53 -21.74 19.75
C LEU A 7 26.01 -20.44 20.41
N TYR A 8 26.74 -19.93 21.40
CA TYR A 8 26.37 -18.76 22.20
C TYR A 8 27.33 -17.57 22.08
N PHE A 9 28.58 -17.79 21.67
CA PHE A 9 29.58 -16.73 21.49
C PHE A 9 30.14 -16.75 20.06
N PRO A 10 30.12 -15.62 19.34
CA PRO A 10 30.64 -15.55 17.98
C PRO A 10 32.15 -15.84 17.95
N SER A 11 32.61 -16.53 16.90
CA SER A 11 34.03 -16.81 16.66
C SER A 11 34.84 -15.51 16.52
N SER A 12 36.18 -15.58 16.57
CA SER A 12 37.03 -14.40 16.25
C SER A 12 36.73 -13.88 14.85
N GLU A 13 36.64 -14.76 13.86
CA GLU A 13 36.35 -14.40 12.46
C GLU A 13 35.00 -13.70 12.32
N SER A 14 33.95 -14.21 12.97
CA SER A 14 32.63 -13.56 12.96
C SER A 14 32.63 -12.21 13.68
N ARG A 15 33.47 -12.03 14.70
CA ARG A 15 33.63 -10.74 15.39
C ARG A 15 34.37 -9.72 14.53
N ASP A 16 35.40 -10.15 13.83
CA ASP A 16 36.18 -9.28 12.93
C ASP A 16 35.36 -8.88 11.71
N LEU A 17 34.58 -9.81 11.14
CA LEU A 17 33.61 -9.52 10.09
C LEU A 17 32.56 -8.52 10.56
N ASN A 18 31.98 -8.72 11.75
CA ASN A 18 30.99 -7.79 12.31
C ASN A 18 31.57 -6.39 12.51
N LYS A 19 32.81 -6.29 13.01
CA LYS A 19 33.52 -5.03 13.18
C LYS A 19 33.71 -4.32 11.83
N ARG A 20 34.15 -5.03 10.80
CA ARG A 20 34.33 -4.48 9.46
C ARG A 20 33.00 -3.97 8.87
N LEU A 21 31.94 -4.78 8.92
CA LEU A 21 30.61 -4.38 8.41
C LEU A 21 30.07 -3.15 9.12
N ARG A 22 30.38 -3.00 10.42
CA ARG A 22 30.02 -1.82 11.18
C ARG A 22 30.76 -0.59 10.69
N GLU A 23 32.08 -0.68 10.53
CA GLU A 23 32.92 0.43 10.07
C GLU A 23 32.53 0.87 8.65
N GLU A 24 32.28 -0.10 7.75
CA GLU A 24 31.81 0.15 6.39
C GLU A 24 30.43 0.83 6.39
N HIS A 25 29.50 0.37 7.23
CA HIS A 25 28.18 0.98 7.34
C HIS A 25 28.23 2.39 7.95
N GLU A 26 29.04 2.60 8.98
CA GLU A 26 29.24 3.93 9.60
C GLU A 26 29.85 4.93 8.61
N LEU A 27 30.82 4.51 7.79
CA LEU A 27 31.37 5.33 6.71
C LEU A 27 30.31 5.67 5.66
N PHE A 28 29.54 4.66 5.23
CA PHE A 28 28.46 4.86 4.28
C PHE A 28 27.40 5.85 4.79
N LEU A 29 26.97 5.75 6.05
CA LEU A 29 26.01 6.68 6.65
C LEU A 29 26.56 8.11 6.77
N SER A 30 27.89 8.27 6.92
CA SER A 30 28.53 9.58 6.93
C SER A 30 28.48 10.27 5.56
N GLU A 31 28.57 9.49 4.49
CA GLU A 31 28.47 9.96 3.10
C GLU A 31 27.02 10.09 2.63
N ASN A 32 26.11 9.30 3.23
CA ASN A 32 24.71 9.18 2.83
C ASN A 32 23.77 9.44 4.03
N PRO A 33 23.68 10.68 4.54
CA PRO A 33 22.94 11.00 5.76
C PRO A 33 21.42 10.74 5.65
N GLU A 34 20.88 10.64 4.44
CA GLU A 34 19.46 10.40 4.15
C GLU A 34 19.09 8.92 3.98
N TRP A 35 20.06 8.01 3.95
CA TRP A 35 19.79 6.61 3.65
C TRP A 35 19.01 5.95 4.80
N VAL A 36 17.97 5.19 4.51
CA VAL A 36 17.29 4.36 5.51
C VAL A 36 16.97 2.98 4.92
N PRO A 37 16.95 1.93 5.75
CA PRO A 37 16.46 0.63 5.32
C PRO A 37 15.00 0.72 4.85
N ASN A 38 14.59 -0.19 3.98
CA ASN A 38 13.31 -0.11 3.27
C ASN A 38 12.11 -0.03 4.22
N GLU A 39 12.22 -0.71 5.36
CA GLU A 39 11.23 -0.77 6.43
C GLU A 39 11.01 0.58 7.13
N LEU A 40 11.96 1.52 6.99
CA LEU A 40 11.94 2.85 7.60
C LEU A 40 11.79 4.00 6.61
N ARG A 41 11.60 3.72 5.31
CA ARG A 41 11.39 4.75 4.28
C ARG A 41 10.18 5.64 4.54
N LEU A 42 9.26 5.20 5.42
CA LEU A 42 8.05 5.91 5.82
C LEU A 42 8.29 6.99 6.90
N LEU A 43 9.49 7.04 7.49
CA LEU A 43 9.84 8.04 8.50
C LEU A 43 10.30 9.35 7.84
N PRO A 44 9.92 10.53 8.39
CA PRO A 44 10.43 11.82 7.95
C PRO A 44 11.96 11.85 7.95
N LYS A 45 12.54 12.55 6.97
CA LYS A 45 14.01 12.64 6.78
C LYS A 45 14.75 13.05 8.06
N VAL A 46 14.19 13.93 8.88
CA VAL A 46 14.83 14.35 10.15
C VAL A 46 14.90 13.24 11.19
N ILE A 47 13.89 12.37 11.23
CA ILE A 47 13.80 11.22 12.13
C ILE A 47 14.68 10.10 11.61
N ALA A 48 14.62 9.82 10.31
CA ALA A 48 15.54 8.94 9.59
C ALA A 48 17.02 9.31 9.86
N ARG A 49 17.39 10.58 9.66
CA ARG A 49 18.73 11.12 9.96
C ARG A 49 19.13 10.92 11.43
N ALA A 50 18.20 11.11 12.36
CA ALA A 50 18.46 10.88 13.78
C ALA A 50 18.73 9.40 14.06
N PHE A 51 17.90 8.51 13.52
CA PHE A 51 18.08 7.07 13.62
C PHE A 51 19.41 6.61 13.00
N ASN A 52 19.82 7.16 11.85
CA ASN A 52 21.12 6.90 11.23
C ASN A 52 22.31 7.36 12.09
N LYS A 53 22.16 8.48 12.81
CA LYS A 53 23.20 9.03 13.70
C LYS A 53 23.28 8.28 15.04
N MET A 54 22.19 7.65 15.47
CA MET A 54 22.16 6.83 16.66
C MET A 54 22.82 5.47 16.35
N CYS A 55 24.12 5.41 16.59
CA CYS A 55 24.94 4.20 16.50
C CYS A 55 24.30 3.02 17.29
N PRO A 56 24.39 1.75 16.82
CA PRO A 56 23.77 0.59 17.47
C PRO A 56 24.41 0.34 18.84
N LYS A 57 23.88 1.00 19.86
CA LYS A 57 24.29 0.86 21.26
C LYS A 57 23.10 0.63 22.19
N THR A 58 21.87 0.61 21.67
CA THR A 58 20.66 0.38 22.45
C THR A 58 19.86 -0.80 21.87
N PRO A 59 19.32 -1.69 22.72
CA PRO A 59 18.52 -2.83 22.30
C PRO A 59 17.14 -2.45 21.73
N LEU A 60 16.78 -1.16 21.74
CA LEU A 60 15.56 -0.61 21.14
C LEU A 60 15.71 -0.26 19.65
N MET A 61 16.89 -0.50 19.05
CA MET A 61 17.21 -0.17 17.64
C MET A 61 16.98 -1.33 16.67
N VAL A 62 16.02 -2.20 16.99
CA VAL A 62 15.40 -3.15 16.06
C VAL A 62 15.04 -2.53 14.70
N PRO A 63 14.61 -1.25 14.57
CA PRO A 63 14.12 -0.76 13.29
C PRO A 63 15.22 -0.47 12.24
N LEU A 64 16.52 -0.41 12.60
CA LEU A 64 17.59 0.01 11.69
C LEU A 64 18.33 -1.15 11.00
N GLY A 65 17.82 -2.36 11.09
CA GLY A 65 18.37 -3.51 10.36
C GLY A 65 19.72 -4.04 10.85
N TRP A 66 20.39 -3.37 11.80
CA TRP A 66 21.68 -3.86 12.32
C TRP A 66 21.56 -5.19 13.04
N ILE A 67 20.53 -5.36 13.89
CA ILE A 67 20.29 -6.64 14.57
C ILE A 67 19.86 -7.72 13.57
N ASP A 68 19.10 -7.33 12.55
CA ASP A 68 18.47 -8.25 11.61
C ASP A 68 19.34 -8.56 10.36
N GLY A 69 20.47 -7.86 10.20
CA GLY A 69 21.39 -8.05 9.08
C GLY A 69 20.92 -7.43 7.77
N THR A 70 20.14 -6.36 7.82
CA THR A 70 19.56 -5.67 6.65
C THR A 70 20.19 -4.29 6.39
N THR A 71 21.39 -4.03 6.94
CA THR A 71 22.12 -2.79 6.65
C THR A 71 22.71 -2.79 5.25
N TRP A 72 23.06 -1.60 4.73
CA TRP A 72 23.75 -1.47 3.44
C TRP A 72 25.00 -2.37 3.36
N ALA A 73 25.83 -2.40 4.42
CA ALA A 73 27.04 -3.23 4.43
C ALA A 73 26.71 -4.74 4.47
N ASP A 74 25.63 -5.13 5.16
CA ASP A 74 25.19 -6.53 5.17
C ASP A 74 24.67 -6.99 3.80
N LEU A 75 23.89 -6.15 3.11
CA LEU A 75 23.40 -6.42 1.76
C LEU A 75 24.57 -6.52 0.75
N ASN A 76 25.51 -5.60 0.83
CA ASN A 76 26.71 -5.61 -0.02
C ASN A 76 27.61 -6.84 0.27
N GLU A 77 27.73 -7.24 1.54
CA GLU A 77 28.46 -8.46 1.91
C GLU A 77 27.76 -9.72 1.42
N GLN A 78 26.42 -9.76 1.42
CA GLN A 78 25.65 -10.86 0.83
C GLN A 78 25.89 -10.96 -0.67
N GLU A 79 25.80 -9.84 -1.40
CA GLU A 79 26.09 -9.79 -2.84
C GLU A 79 27.53 -10.23 -3.14
N ARG A 80 28.50 -9.75 -2.37
CA ARG A 80 29.91 -10.17 -2.48
C ARG A 80 30.05 -11.67 -2.28
N VAL A 81 29.44 -12.24 -1.23
CA VAL A 81 29.51 -13.68 -0.94
C VAL A 81 28.84 -14.52 -2.03
N LEU A 82 27.71 -14.07 -2.58
CA LEU A 82 27.01 -14.75 -3.67
C LEU A 82 27.81 -14.80 -4.98
N SER A 83 28.76 -13.88 -5.16
CA SER A 83 29.67 -13.87 -6.32
C SER A 83 30.84 -14.85 -6.23
N LEU A 84 31.04 -15.53 -5.09
CA LEU A 84 32.16 -16.45 -4.86
C LEU A 84 31.89 -17.87 -5.41
N PRO A 85 32.96 -18.66 -5.65
CA PRO A 85 32.86 -20.11 -5.91
C PRO A 85 32.07 -20.85 -4.83
N GLU A 86 31.43 -21.96 -5.18
CA GLU A 86 30.40 -22.61 -4.35
C GLU A 86 30.89 -23.07 -2.97
N ASP A 87 32.12 -23.54 -2.89
CA ASP A 87 32.80 -23.95 -1.65
C ASP A 87 33.09 -22.77 -0.72
N GLU A 88 33.48 -21.62 -1.28
CA GLU A 88 33.71 -20.38 -0.53
C GLU A 88 32.41 -19.66 -0.17
N LYS A 89 31.40 -19.73 -1.04
CA LYS A 89 30.07 -19.13 -0.85
C LYS A 89 29.37 -19.70 0.39
N ILE A 90 29.35 -21.02 0.54
CA ILE A 90 28.73 -21.68 1.71
C ILE A 90 29.42 -21.22 3.00
N LYS A 91 30.76 -21.14 2.99
CA LYS A 91 31.54 -20.68 4.14
C LYS A 91 31.27 -19.20 4.45
N GLY A 92 31.19 -18.35 3.42
CA GLY A 92 30.90 -16.93 3.55
C GLY A 92 29.50 -16.65 4.10
N LEU A 93 28.47 -17.33 3.60
CA LEU A 93 27.09 -17.20 4.08
C LEU A 93 26.97 -17.62 5.55
N GLN A 94 27.63 -18.72 5.91
CA GLN A 94 27.64 -19.18 7.30
C GLN A 94 28.38 -18.20 8.22
N ALA A 95 29.49 -17.61 7.77
CA ALA A 95 30.23 -16.61 8.52
C ALA A 95 29.42 -15.31 8.73
N HIS A 96 28.73 -14.83 7.69
CA HIS A 96 27.84 -13.67 7.74
C HIS A 96 26.66 -13.90 8.70
N LYS A 97 25.99 -15.06 8.59
CA LYS A 97 24.91 -15.46 9.49
C LYS A 97 25.37 -15.55 10.96
N ASN A 98 26.55 -16.09 11.20
CA ASN A 98 27.14 -16.17 12.54
C ASN A 98 27.51 -14.77 13.08
N ALA A 99 27.97 -13.87 12.21
CA ALA A 99 28.26 -12.47 12.58
C ALA A 99 27.01 -11.69 12.99
N ILE A 100 25.89 -11.88 12.28
CA ILE A 100 24.58 -11.30 12.63
C ILE A 100 24.11 -11.86 13.98
N ARG A 101 24.11 -13.19 14.14
CA ARG A 101 23.68 -13.84 15.40
C ARG A 101 24.49 -13.36 16.62
N GLY A 102 25.77 -13.03 16.43
CA GLY A 102 26.64 -12.47 17.47
C GLY A 102 26.24 -11.07 17.97
N ARG A 103 25.40 -10.33 17.23
CA ARG A 103 24.94 -8.97 17.58
C ARG A 103 23.97 -8.97 18.77
N CYS A 104 23.20 -10.03 18.95
CA CYS A 104 22.18 -10.14 20.00
C CYS A 104 22.74 -10.33 21.43
N PHE A 105 24.04 -10.61 21.59
CA PHE A 105 24.65 -10.99 22.88
C PHE A 105 25.49 -9.89 23.55
N ARG A 106 25.58 -8.69 22.97
CA ARG A 106 26.25 -7.53 23.58
C ARG A 106 25.29 -6.34 23.66
N ILE A 107 24.74 -6.11 24.85
CA ILE A 107 24.10 -4.82 25.20
C ILE A 107 25.15 -4.01 25.98
N PRO A 108 25.83 -3.02 25.39
CA PRO A 108 26.54 -2.02 26.18
C PRO A 108 25.52 -1.14 26.91
N ARG A 109 25.96 -0.43 27.98
CA ARG A 109 25.08 0.49 28.72
C ARG A 109 24.35 1.44 27.76
N PRO A 110 23.05 1.70 27.97
CA PRO A 110 22.28 2.63 27.14
C PRO A 110 23.03 3.96 27.04
N TYR A 111 23.15 4.48 25.82
CA TYR A 111 23.50 5.88 25.65
C TYR A 111 22.35 6.70 26.26
N GLU A 112 22.62 7.46 27.32
CA GLU A 112 21.65 8.40 27.87
C GLU A 112 21.44 9.53 26.86
N VAL A 113 20.37 9.42 26.06
CA VAL A 113 19.93 10.47 25.15
C VAL A 113 19.34 11.58 26.02
N LYS A 114 19.90 12.80 25.92
CA LYS A 114 19.37 13.96 26.63
C LYS A 114 18.03 14.37 26.00
N SER A 115 17.01 14.58 26.84
CA SER A 115 15.63 14.94 26.48
C SER A 115 15.48 16.19 25.60
N ASP A 116 16.54 16.98 25.52
CA ASP A 116 16.67 18.30 24.91
C ASP A 116 17.23 18.23 23.47
N GLU A 117 17.54 17.03 22.95
CA GLU A 117 17.91 16.86 21.54
C GLU A 117 16.69 16.97 20.62
N ALA A 118 16.74 17.89 19.65
CA ALA A 118 15.67 18.19 18.69
C ALA A 118 15.12 16.95 17.95
N ALA A 119 15.93 15.90 17.82
CA ALA A 119 15.54 14.63 17.23
C ALA A 119 14.52 13.85 18.08
N PHE A 120 14.67 13.84 19.40
CA PHE A 120 13.71 13.17 20.30
C PHE A 120 12.38 13.90 20.31
N LYS A 121 12.43 15.24 20.35
CA LYS A 121 11.25 16.09 20.20
C LYS A 121 10.55 15.84 18.85
N ALA A 122 11.30 15.74 17.75
CA ALA A 122 10.74 15.43 16.44
C ALA A 122 10.09 14.03 16.39
N VAL A 123 10.65 13.04 17.08
CA VAL A 123 10.04 11.69 17.20
C VAL A 123 8.77 11.73 18.05
N GLN A 124 8.74 12.50 19.14
CA GLN A 124 7.54 12.69 19.97
C GLN A 124 6.44 13.42 19.20
N GLU A 125 6.76 14.55 18.57
CA GLU A 125 5.83 15.29 17.72
C GLU A 125 5.33 14.42 16.54
N TYR A 126 6.19 13.54 16.01
CA TYR A 126 5.74 12.53 15.05
C TYR A 126 4.78 11.53 15.70
N ALA A 127 5.07 10.99 16.88
CA ALA A 127 4.18 10.03 17.53
C ALA A 127 2.81 10.61 17.92
N ASP A 128 2.71 11.92 18.13
CA ASP A 128 1.47 12.61 18.55
C ASP A 128 0.42 12.71 17.43
N VAL A 129 0.84 12.70 16.16
CA VAL A 129 -0.08 12.78 15.02
C VAL A 129 -0.57 11.39 14.60
N ASP A 130 -1.89 11.16 14.66
CA ASP A 130 -2.48 9.91 14.20
C ASP A 130 -2.44 9.80 12.66
N ARG A 131 -1.46 9.05 12.15
CA ARG A 131 -1.27 8.81 10.70
C ARG A 131 -2.12 7.68 10.13
N ARG A 132 -2.99 7.06 10.94
CA ARG A 132 -3.95 6.04 10.47
C ARG A 132 -5.21 6.65 9.88
N VAL A 133 -5.37 7.97 10.04
CA VAL A 133 -6.47 8.75 9.48
C VAL A 133 -5.91 9.84 8.56
N PHE A 134 -6.76 10.40 7.70
CA PHE A 134 -6.42 11.55 6.90
C PHE A 134 -6.70 12.81 7.70
N ASN A 135 -5.65 13.55 8.03
CA ASN A 135 -5.76 14.87 8.66
C ASN A 135 -4.71 15.81 8.07
N GLY A 136 -4.91 17.12 8.22
CA GLY A 136 -4.05 18.14 7.63
C GLY A 136 -2.59 18.07 8.09
N GLU A 137 -2.33 17.58 9.30
CA GLU A 137 -0.97 17.43 9.85
C GLU A 137 -0.19 16.26 9.20
N THR A 138 -0.86 15.40 8.42
CA THR A 138 -0.22 14.29 7.70
C THR A 138 0.20 14.64 6.28
N PHE A 139 -0.06 15.87 5.81
CA PHE A 139 0.31 16.34 4.49
C PHE A 139 1.25 17.55 4.61
N ASP A 140 2.24 17.64 3.71
CA ASP A 140 3.11 18.82 3.59
C ASP A 140 2.40 19.99 2.89
N HIS A 141 1.24 19.73 2.29
CA HIS A 141 0.39 20.67 1.58
C HIS A 141 -0.91 20.89 2.34
N ASP A 142 -1.50 22.08 2.21
CA ASP A 142 -2.83 22.37 2.72
C ASP A 142 -3.87 21.59 1.91
N ILE A 143 -4.54 20.64 2.56
CA ILE A 143 -5.55 19.79 1.94
C ILE A 143 -6.92 20.19 2.47
N PRO A 144 -7.90 20.49 1.60
CA PRO A 144 -9.24 20.89 2.04
C PRO A 144 -9.88 19.86 2.99
N ASP A 145 -10.48 20.33 4.08
CA ASP A 145 -11.13 19.47 5.09
C ASP A 145 -12.17 18.54 4.46
N ALA A 146 -12.96 19.02 3.51
CA ALA A 146 -13.96 18.21 2.81
C ALA A 146 -13.36 17.01 2.06
N LEU A 147 -12.15 17.14 1.52
CA LEU A 147 -11.43 16.05 0.88
C LEU A 147 -10.90 15.05 1.92
N LEU A 148 -10.35 15.54 3.04
CA LEU A 148 -9.93 14.69 4.16
C LEU A 148 -11.10 13.90 4.75
N GLU A 149 -12.26 14.54 4.91
CA GLU A 149 -13.51 13.89 5.34
C GLU A 149 -14.01 12.84 4.35
N ALA A 150 -13.85 13.07 3.04
CA ALA A 150 -14.19 12.08 2.02
C ALA A 150 -13.27 10.85 2.09
N PHE A 151 -11.95 11.06 2.27
CA PHE A 151 -10.99 9.98 2.44
C PHE A 151 -11.24 9.17 3.72
N ASN A 152 -11.52 9.85 4.85
CA ASN A 152 -11.86 9.16 6.10
C ASN A 152 -13.18 8.39 6.00
N ALA A 153 -14.21 8.95 5.36
CA ALA A 153 -15.47 8.23 5.12
C ALA A 153 -15.25 6.98 4.26
N CYS A 154 -14.36 7.05 3.26
CA CYS A 154 -13.95 5.87 2.51
C CYS A 154 -13.27 4.83 3.41
N TRP A 155 -12.31 5.25 4.26
CA TRP A 155 -11.62 4.36 5.19
C TRP A 155 -12.58 3.68 6.18
N GLU A 156 -13.56 4.41 6.69
CA GLU A 156 -14.58 3.85 7.58
C GLU A 156 -15.45 2.82 6.85
N ARG A 157 -15.85 3.12 5.61
CA ARG A 157 -16.71 2.25 4.79
C ARG A 157 -16.00 0.98 4.34
N ILE A 158 -14.74 1.04 3.93
CA ILE A 158 -14.01 -0.17 3.47
C ILE A 158 -13.78 -1.17 4.62
N ALA A 159 -13.72 -0.70 5.86
CA ALA A 159 -13.61 -1.55 7.04
C ALA A 159 -14.90 -2.35 7.34
N GLU A 160 -16.05 -1.81 6.96
CA GLU A 160 -17.37 -2.42 7.20
C GLU A 160 -17.67 -3.57 6.24
N PRO A 161 -18.52 -4.55 6.61
CA PRO A 161 -19.07 -5.48 5.63
C PRO A 161 -19.83 -4.71 4.54
N GLY A 162 -19.66 -5.15 3.30
CA GLY A 162 -20.38 -4.62 2.16
C GLY A 162 -21.69 -5.34 1.90
N GLU A 163 -22.21 -5.14 0.70
CA GLU A 163 -23.39 -5.84 0.20
C GLU A 163 -23.08 -7.33 -0.02
N TRP A 164 -21.86 -7.70 -0.41
CA TRP A 164 -21.49 -9.03 -0.90
C TRP A 164 -20.23 -9.60 -0.24
N TRP A 165 -19.32 -8.76 0.26
CA TRP A 165 -18.11 -9.18 0.97
C TRP A 165 -18.13 -8.80 2.46
N SER A 166 -17.57 -9.66 3.30
CA SER A 166 -17.35 -9.32 4.71
C SER A 166 -16.22 -8.29 4.84
N GLY A 167 -16.15 -7.57 5.98
CA GLY A 167 -15.07 -6.61 6.21
C GLY A 167 -13.68 -7.25 6.06
N LYS A 168 -13.49 -8.50 6.49
CA LYS A 168 -12.22 -9.23 6.33
C LYS A 168 -11.88 -9.50 4.86
N GLU A 169 -12.86 -9.90 4.06
CA GLU A 169 -12.67 -10.14 2.62
C GLU A 169 -12.39 -8.84 1.87
N ARG A 170 -13.09 -7.74 2.22
CA ARG A 170 -12.84 -6.40 1.65
C ARG A 170 -11.40 -5.95 1.90
N ILE A 171 -10.91 -6.07 3.14
CA ILE A 171 -9.50 -5.72 3.45
C ILE A 171 -8.52 -6.63 2.71
N ALA A 172 -8.77 -7.94 2.63
CA ALA A 172 -7.91 -8.86 1.88
C ALA A 172 -7.89 -8.57 0.36
N ILE A 173 -9.02 -8.12 -0.21
CA ILE A 173 -9.07 -7.62 -1.60
C ILE A 173 -8.17 -6.39 -1.74
N LEU A 174 -8.30 -5.42 -0.84
CA LEU A 174 -7.52 -4.17 -0.89
C LEU A 174 -6.02 -4.39 -0.66
N GLU A 175 -5.64 -5.37 0.15
CA GLU A 175 -4.25 -5.81 0.29
C GLU A 175 -3.70 -6.32 -1.05
N GLU A 176 -4.48 -7.12 -1.78
CA GLU A 176 -4.10 -7.61 -3.12
C GLU A 176 -4.03 -6.47 -4.14
N VAL A 177 -4.94 -5.49 -4.08
CA VAL A 177 -4.87 -4.27 -4.93
C VAL A 177 -3.55 -3.54 -4.73
N ARG A 178 -3.14 -3.32 -3.47
CA ARG A 178 -1.89 -2.61 -3.17
C ARG A 178 -0.67 -3.41 -3.57
N LYS A 179 -0.70 -4.73 -3.34
CA LYS A 179 0.37 -5.63 -3.74
C LYS A 179 0.58 -5.59 -5.26
N ASP A 180 -0.50 -5.71 -6.03
CA ASP A 180 -0.44 -5.70 -7.49
C ASP A 180 0.02 -4.35 -8.07
N ARG A 181 -0.32 -3.23 -7.41
CA ARG A 181 0.21 -1.92 -7.78
C ARG A 181 1.72 -1.80 -7.56
N ASP A 182 2.22 -2.35 -6.45
CA ASP A 182 3.60 -2.15 -6.00
C ASP A 182 4.58 -3.16 -6.65
N GLU A 183 4.10 -4.33 -7.05
CA GLU A 183 4.90 -5.37 -7.71
C GLU A 183 4.77 -5.26 -9.24
N ASP A 184 5.89 -5.17 -9.97
CA ASP A 184 5.94 -5.26 -11.43
C ASP A 184 5.71 -6.73 -11.84
N HIS A 185 4.48 -7.21 -11.64
CA HIS A 185 4.14 -8.62 -11.79
C HIS A 185 4.15 -9.00 -13.29
N PRO A 186 4.88 -10.07 -13.67
CA PRO A 186 4.78 -10.59 -15.03
C PRO A 186 3.33 -11.03 -15.30
N LYS A 187 2.84 -10.73 -16.52
CA LYS A 187 1.50 -11.04 -17.03
C LYS A 187 1.23 -12.55 -17.19
N VAL A 188 1.48 -13.36 -16.17
CA VAL A 188 1.09 -14.77 -16.19
C VAL A 188 -0.40 -14.81 -15.93
N ARG A 189 -1.16 -15.15 -16.97
CA ARG A 189 -2.61 -15.30 -16.93
C ARG A 189 -2.93 -16.78 -16.82
N SER A 190 -3.32 -17.24 -15.64
CA SER A 190 -4.04 -18.51 -15.54
C SER A 190 -5.44 -18.32 -16.11
N SER A 191 -5.98 -19.34 -16.76
CA SER A 191 -7.41 -19.33 -17.11
C SER A 191 -8.23 -19.18 -15.83
N LEU A 192 -9.24 -18.30 -15.82
CA LEU A 192 -10.07 -18.09 -14.62
C LEU A 192 -10.76 -19.40 -14.21
N ALA A 193 -11.20 -20.19 -15.18
CA ALA A 193 -11.81 -21.50 -14.93
C ALA A 193 -10.89 -22.53 -14.24
N ASP A 194 -9.56 -22.38 -14.34
CA ASP A 194 -8.60 -23.28 -13.71
C ASP A 194 -8.28 -22.88 -12.26
N LEU A 195 -8.69 -21.68 -11.84
CA LEU A 195 -8.42 -21.16 -10.51
C LEU A 195 -9.50 -21.60 -9.52
N SER A 196 -9.07 -22.06 -8.34
CA SER A 196 -9.99 -22.41 -7.27
C SER A 196 -10.76 -21.18 -6.79
N ASN A 197 -12.09 -21.32 -6.67
CA ASN A 197 -12.95 -20.34 -6.01
C ASN A 197 -13.08 -20.60 -4.48
N THR A 198 -12.27 -21.49 -3.92
CA THR A 198 -12.27 -21.74 -2.48
C THR A 198 -11.36 -20.73 -1.77
N PRO A 199 -11.84 -20.04 -0.71
CA PRO A 199 -11.02 -19.14 0.09
C PRO A 199 -9.72 -19.77 0.58
N SER A 200 -8.59 -19.06 0.44
CA SER A 200 -7.29 -19.50 0.95
C SER A 200 -6.36 -18.30 1.20
N PRO A 201 -6.17 -17.85 2.47
CA PRO A 201 -6.98 -18.15 3.66
C PRO A 201 -8.28 -17.34 3.73
N ILE A 202 -8.37 -16.16 3.12
CA ILE A 202 -9.51 -15.23 3.24
C ILE A 202 -10.26 -15.07 1.91
N ILE A 203 -9.53 -14.80 0.83
CA ILE A 203 -10.07 -14.73 -0.54
C ILE A 203 -9.50 -15.87 -1.39
N SER A 204 -10.23 -16.26 -2.42
CA SER A 204 -9.83 -17.39 -3.28
C SER A 204 -8.76 -16.98 -4.29
N PRO A 205 -7.95 -17.93 -4.81
CA PRO A 205 -7.04 -17.66 -5.94
C PRO A 205 -7.75 -17.02 -7.13
N LEU A 206 -8.98 -17.44 -7.45
CA LEU A 206 -9.79 -16.82 -8.49
C LEU A 206 -10.06 -15.33 -8.19
N THR A 207 -10.48 -14.99 -6.97
CA THR A 207 -10.73 -13.60 -6.58
C THR A 207 -9.48 -12.75 -6.71
N ARG A 208 -8.30 -13.26 -6.30
CA ARG A 208 -7.03 -12.52 -6.44
C ARG A 208 -6.71 -12.20 -7.89
N GLU A 209 -6.88 -13.16 -8.79
CA GLU A 209 -6.64 -12.94 -10.23
C GLU A 209 -7.62 -11.92 -10.83
N ILE A 210 -8.88 -11.93 -10.40
CA ILE A 210 -9.86 -10.90 -10.81
C ILE A 210 -9.44 -9.53 -10.28
N VAL A 211 -9.01 -9.43 -9.01
CA VAL A 211 -8.48 -8.17 -8.44
C VAL A 211 -7.30 -7.66 -9.24
N ARG A 212 -6.35 -8.53 -9.59
CA ARG A 212 -5.18 -8.23 -10.41
C ARG A 212 -5.57 -7.64 -11.78
N MET A 213 -6.46 -8.32 -12.48
CA MET A 213 -6.95 -7.89 -13.79
C MET A 213 -7.67 -6.54 -13.71
N VAL A 214 -8.54 -6.33 -12.72
CA VAL A 214 -9.27 -5.07 -12.53
C VAL A 214 -8.33 -3.92 -12.11
N THR A 215 -7.28 -4.20 -11.35
CA THR A 215 -6.35 -3.19 -10.83
C THR A 215 -5.37 -2.72 -11.90
N SER A 216 -4.70 -3.64 -12.59
CA SER A 216 -3.55 -3.31 -13.44
C SER A 216 -3.74 -3.61 -14.93
N ASN A 217 -4.81 -4.31 -15.30
CA ASN A 217 -5.07 -4.71 -16.69
C ASN A 217 -6.52 -4.41 -17.12
N ALA A 218 -7.14 -3.37 -16.57
CA ALA A 218 -8.54 -3.03 -16.83
C ALA A 218 -8.85 -2.80 -18.32
N ALA A 219 -7.89 -2.25 -19.08
CA ALA A 219 -8.00 -2.05 -20.54
C ALA A 219 -8.16 -3.35 -21.34
N GLU A 220 -7.74 -4.48 -20.77
CA GLU A 220 -7.81 -5.80 -21.41
C GLU A 220 -9.12 -6.54 -21.08
N ILE A 221 -9.98 -5.95 -20.23
CA ILE A 221 -11.28 -6.53 -19.85
C ILE A 221 -12.27 -6.34 -21.00
N ASP A 222 -12.51 -7.43 -21.73
CA ASP A 222 -13.55 -7.51 -22.75
C ASP A 222 -14.82 -8.19 -22.23
N ASP A 223 -15.88 -8.18 -23.05
CA ASP A 223 -17.18 -8.80 -22.75
C ASP A 223 -17.05 -10.29 -22.39
N LYS A 224 -16.15 -11.02 -23.07
CA LYS A 224 -15.97 -12.46 -22.85
C LYS A 224 -15.36 -12.71 -21.47
N TRP A 225 -14.27 -12.01 -21.15
CA TRP A 225 -13.59 -12.14 -19.87
C TRP A 225 -14.50 -11.71 -18.73
N ALA A 226 -15.20 -10.58 -18.87
CA ALA A 226 -16.11 -10.08 -17.85
C ALA A 226 -17.23 -11.08 -17.56
N LYS A 227 -17.87 -11.63 -18.61
CA LYS A 227 -18.90 -12.67 -18.45
C LYS A 227 -18.38 -13.92 -17.76
N GLU A 228 -17.16 -14.37 -18.09
CA GLU A 228 -16.54 -15.52 -17.42
C GLU A 228 -16.32 -15.23 -15.93
N ALA A 229 -15.65 -14.12 -15.59
CA ALA A 229 -15.39 -13.72 -14.21
C ALA A 229 -16.70 -13.60 -13.40
N ILE A 230 -17.69 -12.89 -13.94
CA ILE A 230 -19.00 -12.68 -13.30
C ILE A 230 -19.74 -14.00 -13.12
N SER A 231 -19.68 -14.92 -14.08
CA SER A 231 -20.31 -16.25 -13.95
C SER A 231 -19.69 -17.08 -12.82
N LEU A 232 -18.41 -16.89 -12.52
CA LEU A 232 -17.68 -17.65 -11.52
C LEU A 232 -17.83 -17.09 -10.10
N ILE A 233 -17.91 -15.77 -9.94
CA ILE A 233 -17.99 -15.13 -8.60
C ILE A 233 -19.35 -14.48 -8.28
N GLY A 234 -20.19 -14.26 -9.28
CA GLY A 234 -21.48 -13.57 -9.18
C GLY A 234 -21.38 -12.06 -9.36
N GLU A 235 -22.44 -11.46 -9.91
CA GLU A 235 -22.55 -10.03 -10.24
C GLU A 235 -22.24 -9.13 -9.05
N GLY A 236 -22.88 -9.38 -7.91
CA GLY A 236 -22.71 -8.54 -6.72
C GLY A 236 -21.28 -8.53 -6.19
N LYS A 237 -20.64 -9.70 -6.10
CA LYS A 237 -19.25 -9.82 -5.67
C LYS A 237 -18.29 -9.14 -6.64
N TYR A 238 -18.54 -9.26 -7.94
CA TYR A 238 -17.77 -8.57 -8.97
C TYR A 238 -17.93 -7.04 -8.86
N SER A 239 -19.16 -6.54 -8.79
CA SER A 239 -19.46 -5.11 -8.66
C SER A 239 -18.86 -4.49 -7.40
N GLU A 240 -18.95 -5.19 -6.25
CA GLU A 240 -18.33 -4.70 -5.03
C GLU A 240 -16.81 -4.68 -5.10
N LEU A 241 -16.20 -5.73 -5.67
CA LEU A 241 -14.75 -5.78 -5.89
C LEU A 241 -14.29 -4.59 -6.73
N VAL A 242 -14.96 -4.33 -7.87
CA VAL A 242 -14.67 -3.16 -8.70
C VAL A 242 -14.83 -1.86 -7.89
N SER A 243 -15.89 -1.75 -7.07
CA SER A 243 -16.10 -0.57 -6.22
C SER A 243 -14.97 -0.34 -5.21
N LEU A 244 -14.38 -1.40 -4.66
CA LEU A 244 -13.24 -1.29 -3.74
C LEU A 244 -12.00 -0.75 -4.46
N VAL A 245 -11.72 -1.26 -5.65
CA VAL A 245 -10.58 -0.83 -6.48
C VAL A 245 -10.71 0.66 -6.84
N VAL A 246 -11.86 1.06 -7.38
CA VAL A 246 -12.07 2.46 -7.84
C VAL A 246 -12.11 3.47 -6.69
N ASN A 247 -12.35 3.03 -5.45
CA ASN A 247 -12.31 3.89 -4.27
C ASN A 247 -10.89 4.03 -3.72
N ILE A 248 -10.11 2.94 -3.63
CA ILE A 248 -8.78 2.98 -2.99
C ILE A 248 -7.69 3.56 -3.89
N VAL A 249 -7.72 3.21 -5.19
CA VAL A 249 -6.63 3.56 -6.13
C VAL A 249 -6.45 5.08 -6.25
N PRO A 250 -7.50 5.90 -6.41
CA PRO A 250 -7.34 7.35 -6.49
C PRO A 250 -6.76 7.97 -5.21
N ILE A 251 -7.14 7.47 -4.03
CA ILE A 251 -6.65 7.97 -2.74
C ILE A 251 -5.17 7.65 -2.58
N ASP A 252 -4.76 6.42 -2.90
CA ASP A 252 -3.37 6.01 -2.83
C ASP A 252 -2.49 6.79 -3.83
N ILE A 253 -2.95 6.96 -5.08
CA ILE A 253 -2.28 7.79 -6.08
C ILE A 253 -2.15 9.23 -5.59
N PHE A 254 -3.22 9.81 -5.03
CA PHE A 254 -3.19 11.15 -4.47
C PHE A 254 -2.10 11.29 -3.41
N CYS A 255 -2.07 10.37 -2.42
CA CYS A 255 -1.05 10.37 -1.38
C CYS A 255 0.36 10.35 -1.97
N LEU A 256 0.63 9.43 -2.89
CA LEU A 256 1.95 9.28 -3.52
C LEU A 256 2.36 10.52 -4.30
N LEU A 257 1.43 11.14 -5.05
CA LEU A 257 1.69 12.35 -5.84
C LEU A 257 2.01 13.57 -4.96
N VAL A 258 1.38 13.68 -3.78
CA VAL A 258 1.65 14.76 -2.82
C VAL A 258 2.76 14.43 -1.83
N GLY A 259 3.54 13.37 -2.09
CA GLY A 259 4.71 13.00 -1.28
C GLY A 259 4.36 12.38 0.08
N ARG A 260 3.09 12.01 0.30
CA ARG A 260 2.62 11.36 1.53
C ARG A 260 2.60 9.84 1.36
N PRO A 261 3.16 9.07 2.30
CA PRO A 261 2.95 7.63 2.28
C PRO A 261 1.47 7.23 2.32
N VAL A 262 1.12 6.13 1.65
CA VAL A 262 -0.25 5.60 1.69
C VAL A 262 -0.64 5.21 3.12
N VAL A 263 -1.88 5.51 3.52
CA VAL A 263 -2.37 5.15 4.87
C VAL A 263 -2.50 3.65 4.99
N SER A 264 -2.15 3.05 6.14
CA SER A 264 -2.43 1.63 6.38
C SER A 264 -3.92 1.31 6.20
N LEU A 265 -4.24 0.14 5.64
CA LEU A 265 -5.63 -0.30 5.54
C LEU A 265 -6.24 -0.41 6.95
N PRO A 266 -7.53 -0.09 7.12
CA PRO A 266 -8.16 -0.11 8.42
C PRO A 266 -8.37 -1.54 8.91
N VAL A 267 -8.52 -1.69 10.23
CA VAL A 267 -8.87 -2.98 10.83
C VAL A 267 -10.28 -3.38 10.40
N PRO A 268 -10.50 -4.59 9.85
CA PRO A 268 -11.81 -5.00 9.38
C PRO A 268 -12.81 -5.09 10.54
N LYS A 269 -13.99 -4.48 10.36
CA LYS A 269 -15.12 -4.61 11.28
C LYS A 269 -15.85 -5.94 11.03
N GLY A 270 -16.36 -6.53 12.11
CA GLY A 270 -17.17 -7.75 12.04
C GLY A 270 -18.57 -7.48 11.49
N GLY A 271 -19.19 -8.52 10.92
CA GLY A 271 -20.56 -8.46 10.40
C GLY A 271 -20.74 -9.35 9.18
N LYS A 272 -21.99 -9.55 8.76
CA LYS A 272 -22.33 -10.29 7.55
C LYS A 272 -22.56 -9.32 6.39
N PRO A 273 -22.28 -9.73 5.14
CA PRO A 273 -22.69 -8.96 3.97
C PRO A 273 -24.21 -8.80 3.91
N GLY A 274 -24.67 -7.71 3.28
CA GLY A 274 -26.11 -7.39 3.18
C GLY A 274 -26.92 -8.37 2.30
N GLY A 275 -26.33 -8.86 1.21
CA GLY A 275 -26.87 -9.87 0.30
C GLY A 275 -28.10 -9.45 -0.51
N THR A 276 -28.42 -8.16 -0.56
CA THR A 276 -29.65 -7.65 -1.22
C THR A 276 -29.31 -7.00 -2.56
N ILE A 277 -29.99 -7.44 -3.62
CA ILE A 277 -29.92 -6.81 -4.93
C ILE A 277 -30.78 -5.53 -4.89
N PRO A 278 -30.24 -4.35 -5.24
CA PRO A 278 -31.02 -3.12 -5.33
C PRO A 278 -32.18 -3.21 -6.33
N ASP A 279 -33.28 -2.51 -6.04
CA ASP A 279 -34.43 -2.42 -6.93
C ASP A 279 -34.11 -1.60 -8.20
N GLY A 280 -34.80 -1.89 -9.31
CA GLY A 280 -34.70 -1.12 -10.56
C GLY A 280 -33.49 -1.46 -11.44
N LEU A 281 -32.68 -2.46 -11.06
CA LEU A 281 -31.59 -2.95 -11.90
C LEU A 281 -32.13 -3.77 -13.08
N SER A 282 -31.57 -3.57 -14.26
CA SER A 282 -31.85 -4.39 -15.44
C SER A 282 -30.68 -4.39 -16.41
N ASP A 283 -30.73 -5.29 -17.39
CA ASP A 283 -29.75 -5.35 -18.47
C ASP A 283 -29.91 -4.13 -19.39
N GLY A 284 -28.89 -3.27 -19.40
CA GLY A 284 -28.81 -2.12 -20.29
C GLY A 284 -27.61 -2.15 -21.22
N GLY A 285 -27.06 -3.34 -21.52
CA GLY A 285 -25.91 -3.51 -22.41
C GLY A 285 -24.54 -3.32 -21.73
N ALA A 286 -24.48 -3.47 -20.41
CA ALA A 286 -23.27 -3.45 -19.61
C ALA A 286 -22.78 -4.86 -19.28
N PHE A 287 -21.68 -4.96 -18.55
CA PHE A 287 -21.24 -6.26 -17.98
C PHE A 287 -22.11 -6.75 -16.82
N VAL A 288 -22.70 -5.85 -16.03
CA VAL A 288 -23.58 -6.18 -14.90
C VAL A 288 -24.88 -5.35 -14.97
N PRO A 289 -26.01 -5.86 -14.45
CA PRO A 289 -27.24 -5.08 -14.37
C PRO A 289 -27.03 -3.74 -13.66
N TRP A 290 -27.61 -2.67 -14.23
CA TRP A 290 -27.55 -1.33 -13.66
C TRP A 290 -28.91 -0.64 -13.66
N LEU A 291 -29.03 0.52 -13.01
CA LEU A 291 -30.26 1.32 -13.09
C LEU A 291 -30.48 1.82 -14.52
N THR A 292 -31.50 1.31 -15.21
CA THR A 292 -31.79 1.68 -16.62
C THR A 292 -32.69 2.91 -16.75
N GLU A 293 -33.60 3.11 -15.79
CA GLU A 293 -34.56 4.21 -15.80
C GLU A 293 -34.20 5.30 -14.79
N ASN A 294 -34.47 6.56 -15.14
CA ASN A 294 -34.37 7.74 -14.27
C ASN A 294 -33.00 7.95 -13.58
N PHE A 295 -31.92 7.33 -14.07
CA PHE A 295 -30.59 7.55 -13.54
C PHE A 295 -30.06 8.93 -13.96
N VAL A 296 -29.61 9.72 -12.98
CA VAL A 296 -28.99 11.02 -13.19
C VAL A 296 -27.58 10.97 -12.61
N GLY A 297 -26.57 11.13 -13.47
CA GLY A 297 -25.17 11.12 -13.05
C GLY A 297 -24.23 10.54 -14.11
N PRO A 298 -22.94 10.41 -13.79
CA PRO A 298 -21.94 9.86 -14.71
C PRO A 298 -22.10 8.34 -14.89
N ASN A 299 -21.73 7.82 -16.07
CA ASN A 299 -21.83 6.39 -16.40
C ASN A 299 -21.06 5.47 -15.43
N VAL A 300 -19.93 5.91 -14.88
CA VAL A 300 -19.20 5.13 -13.86
C VAL A 300 -20.05 4.91 -12.61
N ALA A 301 -20.76 5.94 -12.15
CA ALA A 301 -21.66 5.81 -11.02
C ALA A 301 -22.82 4.88 -11.36
N ARG A 302 -23.29 4.91 -12.61
CA ARG A 302 -24.32 3.97 -13.08
C ARG A 302 -23.84 2.52 -13.02
N ALA A 303 -22.59 2.25 -13.43
CA ALA A 303 -22.01 0.90 -13.39
C ALA A 303 -21.90 0.29 -11.99
N LEU A 304 -21.87 1.13 -10.94
CA LEU A 304 -21.84 0.70 -9.54
C LEU A 304 -23.24 0.63 -8.89
N SER A 305 -24.31 0.60 -9.69
CA SER A 305 -25.69 0.54 -9.18
C SER A 305 -25.96 -0.70 -8.31
N PHE A 306 -25.20 -1.78 -8.48
CA PHE A 306 -25.31 -3.01 -7.68
C PHE A 306 -24.82 -2.86 -6.23
N VAL A 307 -24.07 -1.79 -5.94
CA VAL A 307 -23.42 -1.51 -4.65
C VAL A 307 -23.60 -0.05 -4.24
N PRO A 308 -24.85 0.37 -3.97
CA PRO A 308 -25.20 1.79 -3.84
C PRO A 308 -24.46 2.50 -2.70
N LYS A 309 -24.15 1.81 -1.59
CA LYS A 309 -23.43 2.42 -0.46
C LYS A 309 -21.97 2.73 -0.79
N ASP A 310 -21.28 1.81 -1.47
CA ASP A 310 -19.90 2.06 -1.91
C ASP A 310 -19.86 3.06 -3.07
N ASN A 311 -20.91 3.11 -3.89
CA ASN A 311 -21.07 4.13 -4.94
C ASN A 311 -21.29 5.54 -4.37
N GLU A 312 -22.05 5.68 -3.28
CA GLU A 312 -22.23 6.96 -2.58
C GLU A 312 -20.88 7.50 -2.06
N ILE A 313 -20.06 6.64 -1.46
CA ILE A 313 -18.69 6.99 -1.07
C ILE A 313 -17.85 7.39 -2.28
N ARG A 314 -17.93 6.62 -3.38
CA ARG A 314 -17.21 6.94 -4.62
C ARG A 314 -17.60 8.31 -5.18
N MET A 315 -18.88 8.66 -5.13
CA MET A 315 -19.36 9.97 -5.55
C MET A 315 -18.82 11.08 -4.65
N LYS A 316 -18.88 10.90 -3.32
CA LYS A 316 -18.28 11.85 -2.36
C LYS A 316 -16.79 12.07 -2.63
N LEU A 317 -16.03 11.00 -2.93
CA LEU A 317 -14.61 11.11 -3.29
C LEU A 317 -14.41 11.91 -4.56
N VAL A 318 -15.05 11.50 -5.66
CA VAL A 318 -14.86 12.14 -6.97
C VAL A 318 -15.25 13.62 -6.93
N GLU A 319 -16.37 13.94 -6.29
CA GLU A 319 -16.81 15.32 -6.15
C GLU A 319 -15.75 16.20 -5.45
N ASN A 320 -15.15 15.71 -4.36
CA ASN A 320 -14.15 16.46 -3.59
C ASN A 320 -12.73 16.41 -4.20
N MET A 321 -12.42 15.44 -5.06
CA MET A 321 -11.17 15.39 -5.82
C MET A 321 -11.20 16.29 -7.08
N TYR A 322 -12.38 16.76 -7.47
CA TYR A 322 -12.58 17.79 -8.49
C TYR A 322 -12.80 19.16 -7.81
N ALA A 323 -13.74 19.98 -8.31
CA ALA A 323 -14.06 21.32 -7.81
C ALA A 323 -15.17 21.32 -6.72
N GLY A 324 -15.49 20.18 -6.12
CA GLY A 324 -16.59 20.03 -5.16
C GLY A 324 -17.93 19.64 -5.81
N GLY A 325 -18.85 19.07 -5.01
CA GLY A 325 -20.05 18.37 -5.51
C GLY A 325 -20.98 19.20 -6.40
N GLY A 326 -21.27 20.45 -6.02
CA GLY A 326 -22.12 21.34 -6.83
C GLY A 326 -21.51 21.67 -8.21
N LYS A 327 -20.20 21.89 -8.26
CA LYS A 327 -19.47 22.22 -9.50
C LYS A 327 -19.21 20.99 -10.37
N PHE A 328 -19.04 19.83 -9.77
CA PHE A 328 -18.85 18.57 -10.49
C PHE A 328 -20.08 18.22 -11.35
N ILE A 329 -21.28 18.25 -10.75
CA ILE A 329 -22.51 17.91 -11.46
C ILE A 329 -22.96 19.01 -12.42
N SER A 330 -22.85 20.29 -12.03
CA SER A 330 -23.25 21.40 -12.91
C SER A 330 -22.32 21.59 -14.11
N MET A 331 -21.09 21.06 -14.04
CA MET A 331 -20.03 21.28 -15.04
C MET A 331 -19.66 22.76 -15.24
N VAL A 332 -20.04 23.65 -14.31
CA VAL A 332 -19.75 25.08 -14.33
C VAL A 332 -18.77 25.40 -13.22
N TRP A 333 -17.56 25.77 -13.60
CA TRP A 333 -16.47 26.09 -12.68
C TRP A 333 -16.16 27.59 -12.78
N ASP A 334 -15.94 28.23 -11.63
CA ASP A 334 -15.68 29.65 -11.56
C ASP A 334 -14.18 29.97 -11.65
N GLU A 335 -13.86 31.25 -11.77
CA GLU A 335 -12.50 31.77 -11.90
C GLU A 335 -11.61 31.56 -10.66
N ASN A 336 -12.18 31.09 -9.55
CA ASN A 336 -11.43 30.79 -8.33
C ASN A 336 -10.84 29.37 -8.33
N GLU A 337 -11.22 28.52 -9.29
CA GLU A 337 -10.62 27.19 -9.43
C GLU A 337 -9.21 27.28 -10.02
N PRO A 338 -8.23 26.49 -9.53
CA PRO A 338 -6.86 26.51 -10.06
C PRO A 338 -6.75 26.13 -11.54
N LEU A 339 -7.71 25.33 -12.04
CA LEU A 339 -7.83 24.94 -13.44
C LEU A 339 -9.26 25.20 -13.91
N ASP A 340 -9.40 25.75 -15.12
CA ASP A 340 -10.69 25.86 -15.75
C ASP A 340 -11.22 24.49 -16.23
N ARG A 341 -12.51 24.44 -16.56
CA ARG A 341 -13.17 23.21 -16.99
C ARG A 341 -12.53 22.58 -18.22
N ALA A 342 -12.13 23.39 -19.20
CA ALA A 342 -11.53 22.88 -20.44
C ALA A 342 -10.15 22.26 -20.17
N GLN A 343 -9.37 22.85 -19.27
CA GLN A 343 -8.08 22.30 -18.84
C GLN A 343 -8.25 20.94 -18.16
N VAL A 344 -9.21 20.80 -17.24
CA VAL A 344 -9.44 19.49 -16.61
C VAL A 344 -9.99 18.48 -17.59
N GLU A 345 -10.87 18.85 -18.52
CA GLU A 345 -11.34 17.92 -19.55
C GLU A 345 -10.22 17.45 -20.48
N ILE A 346 -9.23 18.30 -20.81
CA ILE A 346 -8.04 17.89 -21.57
C ILE A 346 -7.21 16.89 -20.77
N ILE A 347 -7.00 17.13 -19.46
CA ILE A 347 -6.28 16.21 -18.58
C ILE A 347 -7.03 14.88 -18.46
N ALA A 348 -8.35 14.93 -18.26
CA ALA A 348 -9.19 13.75 -18.15
C ALA A 348 -9.17 12.94 -19.45
N ALA A 349 -9.35 13.59 -20.61
CA ALA A 349 -9.30 12.93 -21.92
C ALA A 349 -7.94 12.28 -22.19
N ARG A 350 -6.84 12.96 -21.82
CA ARG A 350 -5.49 12.40 -21.97
C ARG A 350 -5.29 11.21 -21.03
N THR A 351 -5.73 11.29 -19.78
CA THR A 351 -5.68 10.19 -18.82
C THR A 351 -6.49 8.99 -19.32
N SER A 352 -7.71 9.21 -19.83
CA SER A 352 -8.52 8.14 -20.43
C SER A 352 -7.84 7.51 -21.64
N SER A 353 -7.23 8.31 -22.52
CA SER A 353 -6.52 7.81 -23.70
C SER A 353 -5.28 6.98 -23.34
N ILE A 354 -4.54 7.35 -22.29
CA ILE A 354 -3.35 6.61 -21.84
C ILE A 354 -3.76 5.29 -21.18
N ASN A 355 -4.86 5.29 -20.44
CA ASN A 355 -5.38 4.10 -19.74
C ASN A 355 -6.36 3.27 -20.56
N GLU A 356 -6.55 3.59 -21.85
CA GLU A 356 -7.51 2.94 -22.77
C GLU A 356 -8.93 2.83 -22.18
N CYS A 357 -9.37 3.85 -21.45
CA CYS A 357 -10.67 3.90 -20.79
C CYS A 357 -11.72 4.52 -21.72
N PHE A 358 -12.44 3.68 -22.46
CA PHE A 358 -13.49 4.07 -23.40
C PHE A 358 -14.87 3.56 -22.95
N TYR A 359 -15.93 4.33 -23.24
CA TYR A 359 -17.33 4.00 -22.94
C TYR A 359 -18.08 3.53 -24.18
#